data_AF-A0A8K0NDY3-F1
#
_entry.id   AF-A0A8K0NDY3-F1
#
_cell.length_a   1.000
_cell.length_b   1.000
_cell.length_c   1.000
_cell.angle_alpha   90.00
_cell.angle_beta   90.00
_cell.angle_gamma   90.00
#
_symmetry.space_group_name_H-M   'P 1'
#
loop_
_entity.id
_entity.type
_entity.pdbx_description
1 polymer ?
#
loop_
_entity_poly.entity_id
_entity_poly.type
_entity_poly.pdbx_seq_one_letter_code
_entity_poly.pdbx_strand_id
1 'polypeptide(L)'
;MEPGQCSGTKDIDGDAWAKLVPTDSSYPVIEIRSRDTIICSEVTSSSIDKLKWCEIERCPDKDSTMIRSASLSAIIVDGTVVGEEAVDIKSGSEIISGPDRSGYLSYIFEVIPLQHHDSESLQISIDVEHAKCSICLNVWHDVVTVAPCLHNFCNGCFSEWLRRSSTRSHGKTQSVVCPQCRAIVHSVGRNHFLHNIEEAILQTFSSLKRSDEDIALLDTYSSIKSNLVLGMQKNPSRKRPLTFASDESNDVELPCPQCGAELGGFRCSLATTHLQCQGCGGRMPSRPESGVIQHCLGCDRTFCGVYWASQGVDADEFNVICHPDTFKPISQHTISRIPDSTHQNNRYEREITERCIQQTGKTLQAMISDWIVKFVNREIDRTNLQLKHAEMINMRTYLCNDCYNKFIDYLLYWFRVSVPRHLLPHDASERENCWYGYLCRTQHHSGEHARKRNHVCRPTRGNINM
;
A
#
# COMPACT_ATOMS: atom_id res chain seq x y z
N MET A 1 -14.04 -59.65 21.83
CA MET A 1 -13.36 -58.37 22.08
C MET A 1 -12.68 -57.97 20.78
N GLU A 2 -12.87 -56.71 20.42
CA GLU A 2 -12.51 -55.94 19.20
C GLU A 2 -11.59 -56.53 18.13
N PRO A 3 -11.77 -56.04 16.89
CA PRO A 3 -10.81 -55.02 16.45
C PRO A 3 -11.44 -53.82 15.69
N GLY A 4 -10.85 -52.64 15.93
CA GLY A 4 -10.46 -51.71 14.87
C GLY A 4 -11.41 -50.55 14.53
N GLN A 5 -11.27 -49.43 15.24
CA GLN A 5 -11.74 -48.12 14.77
C GLN A 5 -10.89 -47.64 13.58
N CYS A 6 -11.54 -47.27 12.49
CA CYS A 6 -10.96 -46.44 11.43
C CYS A 6 -11.81 -45.16 11.34
N SER A 7 -11.24 -44.05 11.79
CA SER A 7 -11.84 -42.72 11.69
C SER A 7 -11.85 -42.29 10.23
N GLY A 8 -13.04 -42.30 9.61
CA GLY A 8 -13.27 -41.77 8.28
C GLY A 8 -12.96 -40.28 8.22
N THR A 9 -12.03 -39.94 7.34
CA THR A 9 -11.74 -38.58 6.87
C THR A 9 -13.03 -37.94 6.35
N LYS A 10 -13.39 -36.76 6.89
CA LYS A 10 -14.40 -35.90 6.28
C LYS A 10 -13.86 -35.43 4.92
N ASP A 11 -14.52 -35.86 3.85
CA ASP A 11 -14.36 -35.29 2.52
C ASP A 11 -14.60 -33.78 2.59
N ILE A 12 -13.60 -33.01 2.19
CA ILE A 12 -13.71 -31.55 2.04
C ILE A 12 -14.49 -31.31 0.75
N ASP A 13 -15.75 -30.97 0.95
CA ASP A 13 -16.72 -30.60 -0.06
C ASP A 13 -16.30 -29.29 -0.75
N GLY A 14 -16.35 -29.25 -2.08
CA GLY A 14 -15.84 -28.12 -2.87
C GLY A 14 -16.69 -26.86 -2.72
N ASP A 15 -16.04 -25.68 -2.68
CA ASP A 15 -16.72 -24.39 -2.56
C ASP A 15 -17.74 -24.15 -3.69
N ALA A 16 -18.94 -23.72 -3.32
CA ALA A 16 -20.00 -23.32 -4.25
C ALA A 16 -19.62 -22.00 -4.94
N TRP A 17 -19.73 -21.96 -6.27
CA TRP A 17 -19.32 -20.80 -7.09
C TRP A 17 -20.52 -20.02 -7.64
N ALA A 18 -21.71 -20.60 -7.61
CA ALA A 18 -22.96 -19.96 -8.00
C ALA A 18 -24.14 -20.55 -7.22
N LYS A 19 -25.30 -19.90 -7.29
CA LYS A 19 -26.55 -20.40 -6.70
C LYS A 19 -27.76 -20.02 -7.55
N LEU A 20 -28.82 -20.84 -7.48
CA LEU A 20 -30.15 -20.54 -8.01
C LEU A 20 -31.06 -20.15 -6.84
N VAL A 21 -31.50 -18.90 -6.85
CA VAL A 21 -32.38 -18.35 -5.82
C VAL A 21 -33.83 -18.45 -6.32
N PRO A 22 -34.71 -19.26 -5.70
CA PRO A 22 -36.08 -19.38 -6.14
C PRO A 22 -36.83 -18.06 -5.92
N THR A 23 -37.73 -17.71 -6.85
CA THR A 23 -38.59 -16.53 -6.70
C THR A 23 -39.61 -16.71 -5.56
N ASP A 24 -40.01 -17.96 -5.30
CA ASP A 24 -40.83 -18.32 -4.15
C ASP A 24 -39.92 -18.85 -3.02
N SER A 25 -39.90 -18.12 -1.90
CA SER A 25 -39.05 -18.41 -0.75
C SER A 25 -39.44 -19.66 0.02
N SER A 26 -40.56 -20.32 -0.32
CA SER A 26 -40.89 -21.65 0.22
C SER A 26 -39.97 -22.76 -0.28
N TYR A 27 -39.22 -22.52 -1.37
CA TYR A 27 -38.28 -23.48 -1.94
C TYR A 27 -36.83 -23.17 -1.52
N PRO A 28 -35.97 -24.21 -1.38
CA PRO A 28 -34.59 -24.00 -0.99
C PRO A 28 -33.74 -23.40 -2.13
N VAL A 29 -32.76 -22.58 -1.74
CA VAL A 29 -31.69 -22.12 -2.64
C VAL A 29 -30.84 -23.31 -3.05
N ILE A 30 -30.50 -23.40 -4.34
CA ILE A 30 -29.67 -24.48 -4.88
C ILE A 30 -28.25 -23.93 -5.08
N GLU A 31 -27.27 -24.49 -4.39
CA GLU A 31 -25.86 -24.15 -4.58
C GLU A 31 -25.23 -24.99 -5.70
N ILE A 32 -24.42 -24.34 -6.54
CA ILE A 32 -23.72 -24.96 -7.68
C ILE A 32 -22.23 -25.05 -7.34
N ARG A 33 -21.71 -26.28 -7.30
CA ARG A 33 -20.32 -26.60 -6.94
C ARG A 33 -19.55 -27.09 -8.17
N SER A 34 -18.22 -27.07 -8.10
CA SER A 34 -17.35 -27.42 -9.23
C SER A 34 -17.49 -28.85 -9.75
N ARG A 35 -18.11 -29.76 -8.99
CA ARG A 35 -18.37 -31.15 -9.37
C ARG A 35 -19.80 -31.40 -9.86
N ASP A 36 -20.72 -30.47 -9.60
CA ASP A 36 -22.15 -30.64 -9.84
C ASP A 36 -22.57 -29.79 -11.03
N THR A 37 -22.42 -30.32 -12.25
CA THR A 37 -22.89 -29.63 -13.46
C THR A 37 -24.40 -29.78 -13.61
N ILE A 38 -25.00 -30.90 -13.16
CA ILE A 38 -26.42 -31.22 -13.35
C ILE A 38 -27.25 -30.87 -12.11
N ILE A 39 -28.21 -29.97 -12.28
CA ILE A 39 -29.12 -29.53 -11.22
C ILE A 39 -30.25 -30.53 -11.01
N CYS A 40 -30.42 -30.96 -9.75
CA CYS A 40 -31.48 -31.87 -9.31
C CYS A 40 -32.40 -31.16 -8.29
N SER A 41 -33.60 -30.76 -8.71
CA SER A 41 -34.58 -30.11 -7.80
C SER A 41 -36.01 -30.43 -8.19
N GLU A 42 -36.97 -30.00 -7.34
CA GLU A 42 -38.37 -29.97 -7.75
C GLU A 42 -38.51 -29.08 -8.99
N VAL A 43 -39.37 -29.49 -9.92
CA VAL A 43 -39.59 -28.79 -11.20
C VAL A 43 -40.96 -28.12 -11.24
N THR A 44 -41.93 -28.61 -10.45
CA THR A 44 -43.30 -28.10 -10.39
C THR A 44 -43.71 -27.90 -8.95
N SER A 45 -44.61 -26.95 -8.68
CA SER A 45 -45.07 -26.68 -7.32
C SER A 45 -45.94 -27.79 -6.70
N SER A 46 -46.42 -28.72 -7.53
CA SER A 46 -47.28 -29.84 -7.15
C SER A 46 -46.55 -31.16 -6.89
N SER A 47 -45.26 -31.26 -7.22
CA SER A 47 -44.46 -32.49 -7.07
C SER A 47 -43.32 -32.30 -6.10
N ILE A 48 -43.08 -33.30 -5.25
CA ILE A 48 -41.95 -33.34 -4.29
C ILE A 48 -40.75 -34.10 -4.90
N ASP A 49 -40.92 -34.70 -6.08
CA ASP A 49 -39.86 -35.46 -6.74
C ASP A 49 -38.81 -34.52 -7.34
N LYS A 50 -37.55 -34.75 -6.97
CA LYS A 50 -36.41 -34.03 -7.52
C LYS A 50 -36.03 -34.62 -8.88
N LEU A 51 -36.11 -33.80 -9.93
CA LEU A 51 -35.76 -34.18 -11.29
C LEU A 51 -34.45 -33.51 -11.71
N LYS A 52 -33.70 -34.19 -12.59
CA LYS A 52 -32.56 -33.60 -13.30
C LYS A 52 -33.10 -32.80 -14.47
N TRP A 53 -33.00 -31.48 -14.44
CA TRP A 53 -33.69 -30.64 -15.43
C TRP A 53 -32.77 -29.68 -16.19
N CYS A 54 -31.67 -29.21 -15.61
CA CYS A 54 -30.70 -28.38 -16.33
C CYS A 54 -29.24 -28.72 -15.95
N GLU A 55 -28.34 -28.38 -16.85
CA GLU A 55 -26.90 -28.43 -16.63
C GLU A 55 -26.32 -27.02 -16.74
N ILE A 56 -25.58 -26.57 -15.72
CA ILE A 56 -24.93 -25.26 -15.66
C ILE A 56 -23.43 -25.47 -15.53
N GLU A 57 -22.67 -24.89 -16.46
CA GLU A 57 -21.23 -25.06 -16.55
C GLU A 57 -20.53 -23.70 -16.70
N ARG A 58 -19.43 -23.52 -15.96
CA ARG A 58 -18.56 -22.35 -16.10
C ARG A 58 -17.45 -22.63 -17.10
N CYS A 59 -17.37 -21.85 -18.16
CA CYS A 59 -16.27 -21.92 -19.13
C CYS A 59 -15.05 -21.12 -18.63
N PRO A 60 -13.93 -21.76 -18.26
CA PRO A 60 -12.76 -21.06 -17.71
C PRO A 60 -12.10 -20.12 -18.72
N ASP A 61 -12.18 -20.43 -20.01
CA ASP A 61 -11.45 -19.72 -21.07
C ASP A 61 -12.10 -18.40 -21.52
N LYS A 62 -13.40 -18.21 -21.22
CA LYS A 62 -14.21 -17.08 -21.70
C LYS A 62 -14.87 -16.25 -20.60
N ASP A 63 -14.69 -16.64 -19.33
CA ASP A 63 -15.42 -16.11 -18.16
C ASP A 63 -16.94 -16.03 -18.41
N SER A 64 -17.45 -17.01 -19.18
CA SER A 64 -18.88 -17.16 -19.49
C SER A 64 -19.44 -18.36 -18.73
N THR A 65 -20.71 -18.27 -18.37
CA THR A 65 -21.46 -19.39 -17.78
C THR A 65 -22.49 -19.84 -18.80
N MET A 66 -22.59 -21.15 -19.05
CA MET A 66 -23.55 -21.71 -19.99
C MET A 66 -24.56 -22.58 -19.27
N ILE A 67 -25.79 -22.61 -19.79
CA ILE A 67 -26.86 -23.49 -19.35
C ILE A 67 -27.44 -24.27 -20.53
N ARG A 68 -27.83 -25.53 -20.28
CA ARG A 68 -28.60 -26.37 -21.21
C ARG A 68 -29.64 -27.19 -20.46
N SER A 69 -30.68 -27.65 -21.14
CA SER A 69 -31.61 -28.60 -20.55
C SER A 69 -30.96 -29.98 -20.46
N ALA A 70 -31.08 -30.61 -19.28
CA ALA A 70 -30.60 -31.97 -19.03
C ALA A 70 -31.70 -33.03 -19.19
N SER A 71 -32.95 -32.60 -19.37
CA SER A 71 -34.12 -33.46 -19.54
C SER A 71 -34.73 -33.26 -20.93
N LEU A 72 -35.49 -34.25 -21.42
CA LEU A 72 -36.25 -34.14 -22.69
C LEU A 72 -37.35 -33.04 -22.65
N SER A 73 -37.44 -32.26 -21.56
CA SER A 73 -38.29 -31.09 -21.39
C SER A 73 -37.46 -29.81 -21.50
N ALA A 74 -37.91 -28.87 -22.33
CA ALA A 74 -37.24 -27.58 -22.49
C ALA A 74 -37.34 -26.72 -21.22
N ILE A 75 -36.35 -25.87 -20.99
CA ILE A 75 -36.32 -24.87 -19.91
C ILE A 75 -36.49 -23.48 -20.52
N ILE A 76 -36.84 -22.46 -19.73
CA ILE A 76 -36.87 -21.08 -20.21
C ILE A 76 -35.80 -20.26 -19.51
N VAL A 77 -35.00 -19.51 -20.28
CA VAL A 77 -33.97 -18.60 -19.79
C VAL A 77 -34.24 -17.20 -20.34
N ASP A 78 -34.45 -16.22 -19.47
CA ASP A 78 -34.77 -14.83 -19.82
C ASP A 78 -35.90 -14.71 -20.88
N GLY A 79 -36.89 -15.61 -20.78
CA GLY A 79 -38.05 -15.70 -21.69
C GLY A 79 -37.82 -16.50 -22.98
N THR A 80 -36.63 -17.06 -23.20
CA THR A 80 -36.31 -17.89 -24.38
C THR A 80 -36.32 -19.37 -24.01
N VAL A 81 -36.97 -20.21 -24.84
CA VAL A 81 -36.99 -21.66 -24.66
C VAL A 81 -35.63 -22.25 -25.05
N VAL A 82 -34.97 -22.93 -24.11
CA VAL A 82 -33.66 -23.57 -24.25
C VAL A 82 -33.83 -25.09 -24.19
N GLY A 83 -33.30 -25.78 -25.20
CA GLY A 83 -33.27 -27.23 -25.31
C GLY A 83 -31.92 -27.80 -24.90
N GLU A 84 -31.40 -28.75 -25.68
CA GLU A 84 -30.08 -29.38 -25.45
C GLU A 84 -28.90 -28.47 -25.83
N GLU A 85 -29.13 -27.44 -26.64
CA GLU A 85 -28.10 -26.47 -27.02
C GLU A 85 -27.77 -25.53 -25.85
N ALA A 86 -26.49 -25.39 -25.56
CA ALA A 86 -26.00 -24.55 -24.48
C ALA A 86 -26.10 -23.05 -24.83
N VAL A 87 -26.63 -22.26 -23.90
CA VAL A 87 -26.82 -20.81 -24.02
C VAL A 87 -26.08 -20.09 -22.90
N ASP A 88 -25.48 -18.94 -23.20
CA ASP A 88 -24.80 -18.11 -22.21
C ASP A 88 -25.79 -17.45 -21.24
N ILE A 89 -25.50 -17.52 -19.95
CA ILE A 89 -26.23 -16.86 -18.87
C ILE A 89 -25.33 -15.94 -18.04
N LYS A 90 -25.95 -14.95 -17.40
CA LYS A 90 -25.26 -13.97 -16.53
C LYS A 90 -25.92 -13.91 -15.18
N SER A 91 -25.18 -13.44 -14.17
CA SER A 91 -25.77 -13.18 -12.85
C SER A 91 -26.95 -12.21 -13.01
N GLY A 92 -28.11 -12.61 -12.49
CA GLY A 92 -29.40 -11.94 -12.65
C GLY A 92 -30.35 -12.57 -13.68
N SER A 93 -29.93 -13.55 -14.48
CA SER A 93 -30.79 -14.24 -15.44
C SER A 93 -31.92 -15.03 -14.74
N GLU A 94 -33.13 -14.95 -15.29
CA GLU A 94 -34.31 -15.71 -14.85
C GLU A 94 -34.34 -17.08 -15.55
N ILE A 95 -34.50 -18.16 -14.77
CA ILE A 95 -34.51 -19.53 -15.24
C ILE A 95 -35.77 -20.23 -14.74
N ILE A 96 -36.56 -20.79 -15.65
CA ILE A 96 -37.77 -21.56 -15.33
C ILE A 96 -37.53 -23.03 -15.66
N SER A 97 -37.88 -23.90 -14.73
CA SER A 97 -37.57 -25.34 -14.77
C SER A 97 -38.35 -26.15 -15.80
N GLY A 98 -39.21 -25.52 -16.60
CA GLY A 98 -39.99 -26.19 -17.64
C GLY A 98 -40.36 -25.29 -18.82
N PRO A 99 -41.13 -25.83 -19.79
CA PRO A 99 -41.37 -25.21 -21.09
C PRO A 99 -42.43 -24.10 -21.06
N ASP A 100 -43.08 -23.89 -19.92
CA ASP A 100 -44.06 -22.82 -19.71
C ASP A 100 -43.88 -22.20 -18.30
N ARG A 101 -44.33 -20.96 -18.13
CA ARG A 101 -44.32 -20.25 -16.84
C ARG A 101 -45.37 -20.82 -15.86
N SER A 102 -46.46 -21.40 -16.37
CA SER A 102 -47.54 -21.88 -15.51
C SER A 102 -47.22 -23.27 -14.92
N GLY A 103 -47.15 -23.35 -13.58
CA GLY A 103 -46.94 -24.62 -12.86
C GLY A 103 -45.49 -25.05 -12.66
N TYR A 104 -44.51 -24.30 -13.18
CA TYR A 104 -43.08 -24.56 -13.04
C TYR A 104 -42.39 -23.56 -12.11
N LEU A 105 -41.26 -23.96 -11.52
CA LEU A 105 -40.51 -23.10 -10.59
C LEU A 105 -39.62 -22.11 -11.36
N SER A 106 -39.51 -20.90 -10.82
CA SER A 106 -38.64 -19.83 -11.34
C SER A 106 -37.50 -19.54 -10.37
N TYR A 107 -36.31 -19.34 -10.93
CA TYR A 107 -35.07 -19.09 -10.22
C TYR A 107 -34.32 -17.90 -10.82
N ILE A 108 -33.61 -17.17 -9.97
CA ILE A 108 -32.62 -16.17 -10.38
C ILE A 108 -31.22 -16.77 -10.21
N PHE A 109 -30.43 -16.75 -11.28
CA PHE A 109 -29.05 -17.19 -11.24
C PHE A 109 -28.16 -16.12 -10.61
N GLU A 110 -27.42 -16.46 -9.56
CA GLU A 110 -26.47 -15.56 -8.90
C GLU A 110 -25.08 -16.20 -8.83
N VAL A 111 -24.07 -15.50 -9.35
CA VAL A 111 -22.66 -15.92 -9.16
C VAL A 111 -22.23 -15.51 -7.75
N ILE A 112 -21.66 -16.46 -6.99
CA ILE A 112 -21.11 -16.18 -5.67
C ILE A 112 -19.75 -15.51 -5.91
N PRO A 113 -19.56 -14.22 -5.55
CA PRO A 113 -18.24 -13.62 -5.59
C PRO A 113 -17.37 -14.40 -4.62
N LEU A 114 -16.20 -14.88 -5.06
CA LEU A 114 -15.23 -15.56 -4.21
C LEU A 114 -14.93 -14.68 -2.98
N GLN A 115 -15.63 -14.95 -1.88
CA GLN A 115 -15.24 -14.50 -0.56
C GLN A 115 -14.10 -15.43 -0.18
N HIS A 116 -12.87 -14.95 -0.34
CA HIS A 116 -11.69 -15.60 0.21
C HIS A 116 -11.92 -15.77 1.72
N HIS A 117 -12.31 -16.97 2.12
CA HIS A 117 -12.31 -17.35 3.52
C HIS A 117 -10.87 -17.46 3.99
N ASP A 118 -10.55 -16.62 4.97
CA ASP A 118 -9.29 -16.56 5.68
C ASP A 118 -8.80 -17.94 6.11
N SER A 119 -7.66 -18.32 5.58
CA SER A 119 -6.64 -19.01 6.37
C SER A 119 -5.45 -18.06 6.42
N GLU A 120 -4.99 -17.73 7.63
CA GLU A 120 -3.88 -16.81 7.91
C GLU A 120 -2.55 -17.29 7.30
N SER A 121 -2.41 -17.11 5.99
CA SER A 121 -1.12 -17.00 5.32
C SER A 121 -1.27 -15.86 4.33
N LEU A 122 -0.67 -14.72 4.64
CA LEU A 122 -0.52 -13.59 3.74
C LEU A 122 0.02 -14.10 2.40
N GLN A 123 -0.86 -14.34 1.42
CA GLN A 123 -0.45 -14.71 0.06
C GLN A 123 -0.02 -13.42 -0.64
N ILE A 124 1.14 -12.92 -0.23
CA ILE A 124 1.85 -11.85 -0.92
C ILE A 124 2.43 -12.51 -2.16
N SER A 125 1.79 -12.32 -3.31
CA SER A 125 2.35 -12.71 -4.60
C SER A 125 3.50 -11.74 -4.96
N ILE A 126 4.67 -11.91 -4.36
CA ILE A 126 5.90 -11.32 -4.90
C ILE A 126 6.24 -12.10 -6.16
N ASP A 127 6.20 -11.42 -7.30
CA ASP A 127 6.75 -11.94 -8.55
C ASP A 127 8.22 -12.33 -8.32
N VAL A 128 8.58 -13.56 -8.68
CA VAL A 128 9.91 -14.17 -8.51
C VAL A 128 11.02 -13.25 -9.04
N GLU A 129 10.76 -12.50 -10.11
CA GLU A 129 11.70 -11.55 -10.68
C GLU A 129 12.05 -10.38 -9.74
N HIS A 130 11.14 -10.03 -8.83
CA HIS A 130 11.30 -8.96 -7.85
C HIS A 130 11.92 -9.43 -6.53
N ALA A 131 12.09 -10.75 -6.34
CA ALA A 131 12.73 -11.36 -5.17
C ALA A 131 14.22 -11.65 -5.37
N LYS A 132 14.86 -11.05 -6.39
CA LYS A 132 16.26 -11.33 -6.76
C LYS A 132 17.24 -10.33 -6.18
N CYS A 133 18.39 -10.82 -5.74
CA CYS A 133 19.50 -10.00 -5.27
C CYS A 133 20.19 -9.31 -6.46
N SER A 134 20.35 -7.98 -6.44
CA SER A 134 21.03 -7.28 -7.54
C SER A 134 22.55 -7.52 -7.61
N ILE A 135 23.13 -8.29 -6.67
CA ILE A 135 24.56 -8.63 -6.64
C ILE A 135 24.77 -10.01 -7.29
N CYS A 136 24.06 -11.04 -6.83
CA CYS A 136 24.21 -12.42 -7.35
C CYS A 136 23.14 -12.82 -8.38
N LEU A 137 22.13 -11.97 -8.61
CA LEU A 137 21.03 -12.15 -9.56
C LEU A 137 20.11 -13.36 -9.30
N ASN A 138 20.35 -14.09 -8.21
CA ASN A 138 19.50 -15.18 -7.73
C ASN A 138 18.47 -14.66 -6.70
N VAL A 139 17.40 -15.42 -6.45
CA VAL A 139 16.40 -15.16 -5.38
C VAL A 139 17.12 -14.86 -4.07
N TRP A 140 16.72 -13.94 -3.21
CA TRP A 140 17.50 -13.62 -2.00
C TRP A 140 17.85 -14.85 -1.14
N HIS A 141 18.93 -14.77 -0.35
CA HIS A 141 19.30 -15.77 0.66
C HIS A 141 19.68 -15.05 1.94
N ASP A 142 18.99 -15.32 3.04
CA ASP A 142 19.12 -14.58 4.30
C ASP A 142 19.01 -13.05 4.05
N VAL A 143 17.81 -12.58 3.71
CA VAL A 143 17.62 -11.23 3.16
C VAL A 143 18.03 -10.13 4.14
N VAL A 144 18.82 -9.17 3.66
CA VAL A 144 19.14 -7.92 4.36
C VAL A 144 18.59 -6.70 3.61
N THR A 145 18.07 -5.73 4.35
CA THR A 145 17.56 -4.45 3.84
C THR A 145 18.50 -3.32 4.24
N VAL A 146 18.86 -2.48 3.27
CA VAL A 146 19.72 -1.30 3.51
C VAL A 146 18.89 -0.01 3.62
N ALA A 147 19.16 0.83 4.60
CA ALA A 147 18.52 2.13 4.77
C ALA A 147 19.42 3.27 4.26
N PRO A 148 18.85 4.35 3.67
CA PRO A 148 17.43 4.70 3.62
C PRO A 148 16.70 4.21 2.35
N CYS A 149 17.41 3.62 1.38
CA CYS A 149 16.85 3.29 0.08
C CYS A 149 16.00 2.01 0.06
N LEU A 150 16.00 1.23 1.15
CA LEU A 150 15.22 0.01 1.37
C LEU A 150 15.43 -1.08 0.30
N HIS A 151 16.59 -1.09 -0.37
CA HIS A 151 16.95 -2.18 -1.28
C HIS A 151 17.36 -3.44 -0.51
N ASN A 152 17.11 -4.61 -1.12
CA ASN A 152 17.27 -5.91 -0.48
C ASN A 152 18.34 -6.74 -1.18
N PHE A 153 19.16 -7.44 -0.39
CA PHE A 153 20.27 -8.26 -0.87
C PHE A 153 20.39 -9.54 -0.04
N CYS A 154 21.14 -10.54 -0.54
CA CYS A 154 21.57 -11.64 0.34
C CYS A 154 22.55 -11.11 1.39
N ASN A 155 22.47 -11.60 2.63
CA ASN A 155 23.38 -11.21 3.71
C ASN A 155 24.85 -11.39 3.31
N GLY A 156 25.19 -12.57 2.79
CA GLY A 156 26.55 -12.87 2.32
C GLY A 156 27.02 -11.92 1.21
N CYS A 157 26.16 -11.65 0.21
CA CYS A 157 26.51 -10.76 -0.90
C CYS A 157 26.76 -9.31 -0.44
N PHE A 158 25.91 -8.78 0.44
CA PHE A 158 26.09 -7.41 0.93
C PHE A 158 27.24 -7.31 1.95
N SER A 159 27.46 -8.35 2.76
CA SER A 159 28.62 -8.45 3.66
C SER A 159 29.95 -8.42 2.89
N GLU A 160 30.03 -9.12 1.77
CA GLU A 160 31.17 -9.07 0.87
C GLU A 160 31.41 -7.70 0.25
N TRP A 161 30.31 -7.03 -0.14
CA TRP A 161 30.35 -5.66 -0.64
C TRP A 161 30.85 -4.68 0.42
N LEU A 162 30.35 -4.81 1.66
CA LEU A 162 30.79 -4.03 2.81
C LEU A 162 32.30 -4.22 3.08
N ARG A 163 32.79 -5.46 3.02
CA ARG A 163 34.20 -5.79 3.17
C ARG A 163 35.08 -5.16 2.08
N ARG A 164 34.68 -5.28 0.80
CA ARG A 164 35.41 -4.70 -0.35
C ARG A 164 35.37 -3.18 -0.40
N SER A 165 34.27 -2.57 0.02
CA SER A 165 34.15 -1.10 0.10
C SER A 165 35.04 -0.52 1.20
N SER A 166 35.30 -1.29 2.26
CA SER A 166 36.17 -0.91 3.37
C SER A 166 37.66 -0.92 3.00
N THR A 167 38.10 -1.80 2.09
CA THR A 167 39.53 -1.95 1.71
C THR A 167 40.03 -0.96 0.65
N ARG A 168 39.13 -0.23 -0.03
CA ARG A 168 39.48 0.68 -1.14
C ARG A 168 39.74 2.14 -0.73
N SER A 169 39.57 2.50 0.55
CA SER A 169 39.65 3.91 1.00
C SER A 169 40.94 4.19 1.79
N HIS A 170 41.91 4.83 1.16
CA HIS A 170 43.11 5.41 1.80
C HIS A 170 42.84 6.81 2.40
N GLY A 171 41.66 7.04 3.00
CA GLY A 171 41.27 8.36 3.50
C GLY A 171 40.11 8.32 4.50
N LYS A 172 40.11 9.28 5.42
CA LYS A 172 39.45 9.30 6.75
C LYS A 172 37.91 9.41 6.78
N THR A 173 37.18 9.03 5.73
CA THR A 173 35.70 8.97 5.73
C THR A 173 35.22 7.75 4.94
N GLN A 174 34.85 6.68 5.64
CA GLN A 174 34.32 5.42 5.09
C GLN A 174 32.80 5.56 4.91
N SER A 175 32.34 5.91 3.71
CA SER A 175 30.91 5.87 3.35
C SER A 175 30.63 4.67 2.47
N VAL A 176 29.81 3.73 2.95
CA VAL A 176 29.36 2.56 2.18
C VAL A 176 28.19 2.98 1.31
N VAL A 177 28.18 2.58 0.03
CA VAL A 177 27.10 2.90 -0.91
C VAL A 177 26.31 1.65 -1.28
N CYS A 178 25.03 1.83 -1.54
CA CYS A 178 24.13 0.76 -1.96
C CYS A 178 24.54 0.24 -3.35
N PRO A 179 24.70 -1.09 -3.56
CA PRO A 179 25.04 -1.66 -4.87
C PRO A 179 24.03 -1.34 -5.96
N GLN A 180 22.74 -1.20 -5.60
CA GLN A 180 21.64 -1.03 -6.55
C GLN A 180 21.42 0.43 -6.95
N CYS A 181 21.41 1.35 -5.99
CA CYS A 181 21.10 2.77 -6.26
C CYS A 181 22.23 3.74 -5.93
N ARG A 182 23.38 3.25 -5.43
CA ARG A 182 24.55 4.05 -5.02
C ARG A 182 24.29 5.08 -3.91
N ALA A 183 23.11 5.10 -3.31
CA ALA A 183 22.82 5.91 -2.13
C ALA A 183 23.74 5.52 -0.97
N ILE A 184 24.11 6.49 -0.13
CA ILE A 184 24.88 6.22 1.10
C ILE A 184 24.04 5.32 2.01
N VAL A 185 24.62 4.22 2.47
CA VAL A 185 23.99 3.28 3.38
C VAL A 185 24.27 3.75 4.80
N HIS A 186 23.21 4.08 5.52
CA HIS A 186 23.26 4.52 6.92
C HIS A 186 23.11 3.35 7.89
N SER A 187 22.34 2.35 7.51
CA SER A 187 22.21 1.11 8.28
C SER A 187 21.82 -0.06 7.38
N VAL A 188 22.06 -1.26 7.87
CA VAL A 188 21.66 -2.51 7.24
C VAL A 188 21.17 -3.49 8.31
N GLY A 189 20.08 -4.20 8.03
CA GLY A 189 19.47 -5.14 8.97
C GLY A 189 18.91 -6.36 8.26
N ARG A 190 18.80 -7.48 8.99
CA ARG A 190 18.10 -8.68 8.50
C ARG A 190 16.60 -8.39 8.40
N ASN A 191 15.96 -8.90 7.35
CA ASN A 191 14.54 -8.72 7.10
C ASN A 191 13.82 -10.07 7.16
N HIS A 192 13.32 -10.41 8.34
CA HIS A 192 12.63 -11.68 8.60
C HIS A 192 11.37 -11.86 7.75
N PHE A 193 10.67 -10.78 7.43
CA PHE A 193 9.49 -10.84 6.57
C PHE A 193 9.86 -11.25 5.14
N LEU A 194 10.88 -10.64 4.55
CA LEU A 194 11.35 -11.01 3.21
C LEU A 194 12.00 -12.39 3.17
N HIS A 195 12.61 -12.82 4.28
CA HIS A 195 13.11 -14.18 4.42
C HIS A 195 12.00 -15.23 4.38
N ASN A 196 10.85 -14.98 5.04
CA ASN A 196 9.70 -15.89 4.94
C ASN A 196 9.14 -15.96 3.50
N ILE A 197 9.18 -14.85 2.76
CA ILE A 197 8.75 -14.81 1.36
C ILE A 197 9.74 -15.53 0.45
N GLU A 198 11.05 -15.36 0.69
CA GLU A 198 12.10 -16.15 0.06
C GLU A 198 11.84 -17.65 0.23
N GLU A 199 11.60 -18.13 1.46
CA GLU A 199 11.33 -19.54 1.74
C GLU A 199 10.08 -20.04 1.00
N ALA A 200 9.00 -19.24 0.99
CA ALA A 200 7.78 -19.56 0.27
C ALA A 200 7.99 -19.66 -1.26
N ILE A 201 8.81 -18.78 -1.84
CA ILE A 201 9.16 -18.81 -3.27
C ILE A 201 9.95 -20.09 -3.58
N LEU A 202 10.92 -20.46 -2.74
CA LEU A 202 11.76 -21.65 -2.94
C LEU A 202 10.98 -22.96 -2.75
N GLN A 203 9.96 -22.97 -1.89
CA GLN A 203 9.03 -24.10 -1.75
C GLN A 203 8.15 -24.27 -2.99
N THR A 204 7.71 -23.15 -3.58
CA THR A 204 6.82 -23.16 -4.77
C THR A 204 7.58 -23.48 -6.05
N PHE A 205 8.82 -22.98 -6.18
CA PHE A 205 9.65 -23.11 -7.37
C PHE A 205 11.02 -23.70 -7.03
N SER A 206 11.06 -25.02 -6.83
CA SER A 206 12.27 -25.75 -6.44
C SER A 206 13.44 -25.60 -7.43
N SER A 207 13.16 -25.29 -8.71
CA SER A 207 14.16 -25.02 -9.75
C SER A 207 14.97 -23.74 -9.52
N LEU A 208 14.52 -22.85 -8.62
CA LEU A 208 15.21 -21.61 -8.26
C LEU A 208 16.12 -21.76 -7.04
N LYS A 209 16.13 -22.95 -6.40
CA LYS A 209 16.98 -23.23 -5.25
C LYS A 209 18.44 -23.30 -5.70
N ARG A 210 19.30 -22.58 -4.96
CA ARG A 210 20.76 -22.68 -5.11
C ARG A 210 21.26 -24.07 -4.70
N SER A 211 22.45 -24.44 -5.18
CA SER A 211 23.12 -25.63 -4.65
C SER A 211 23.47 -25.43 -3.17
N ASP A 212 23.58 -26.54 -2.45
CA ASP A 212 23.91 -26.51 -1.02
C ASP A 212 25.34 -25.96 -0.79
N GLU A 213 26.25 -26.14 -1.76
CA GLU A 213 27.59 -25.55 -1.74
C GLU A 213 27.56 -24.02 -1.84
N ASP A 214 26.69 -23.46 -2.69
CA ASP A 214 26.55 -22.01 -2.87
C ASP A 214 25.93 -21.34 -1.65
N ILE A 215 24.97 -22.02 -1.00
CA ILE A 215 24.35 -21.57 0.25
C ILE A 215 25.40 -21.55 1.36
N ALA A 216 26.14 -22.64 1.54
CA ALA A 216 27.20 -22.72 2.55
C ALA A 216 28.26 -21.63 2.34
N LEU A 217 28.63 -21.35 1.09
CA LEU A 217 29.55 -20.27 0.74
C LEU A 217 28.99 -18.89 1.11
N LEU A 218 27.72 -18.59 0.79
CA LEU A 218 27.07 -17.34 1.17
C LEU A 218 26.98 -17.16 2.69
N ASP A 219 26.73 -18.23 3.43
CA ASP A 219 26.68 -18.21 4.89
C ASP A 219 28.06 -17.93 5.48
N THR A 220 29.16 -18.42 4.88
CA THR A 220 30.52 -18.09 5.34
C THR A 220 30.83 -16.59 5.27
N TYR A 221 30.21 -15.87 4.34
CA TYR A 221 30.38 -14.42 4.18
C TYR A 221 29.38 -13.60 4.99
N SER A 222 28.32 -14.21 5.52
CA SER A 222 27.22 -13.52 6.20
C SER A 222 27.65 -12.98 7.57
N SER A 223 27.90 -11.67 7.62
CA SER A 223 28.42 -10.99 8.81
C SER A 223 27.36 -10.20 9.59
N ILE A 224 26.19 -9.98 9.01
CA ILE A 224 25.14 -9.10 9.55
C ILE A 224 24.19 -9.94 10.41
N LYS A 225 24.42 -9.94 11.73
CA LYS A 225 23.59 -10.69 12.69
C LYS A 225 22.49 -9.84 13.34
N SER A 226 22.71 -8.53 13.41
CA SER A 226 21.80 -7.53 13.96
C SER A 226 21.88 -6.25 13.12
N ASN A 227 21.00 -5.28 13.38
CA ASN A 227 21.01 -3.99 12.68
C ASN A 227 22.36 -3.28 12.86
N LEU A 228 23.13 -3.16 11.79
CA LEU A 228 24.43 -2.49 11.75
C LEU A 228 24.24 -1.06 11.25
N VAL A 229 24.71 -0.08 12.00
CA VAL A 229 24.78 1.32 11.58
C VAL A 229 26.12 1.58 10.90
N LEU A 230 26.09 2.00 9.65
CA LEU A 230 27.25 2.28 8.82
C LEU A 230 27.36 3.81 8.65
N GLY A 231 28.47 4.40 9.10
CA GLY A 231 28.69 5.84 8.93
C GLY A 231 28.39 6.71 10.15
N MET A 232 28.66 6.24 11.37
CA MET A 232 29.07 7.19 12.40
C MET A 232 30.55 7.52 12.18
N GLN A 233 30.85 8.80 12.01
CA GLN A 233 32.15 9.30 12.43
C GLN A 233 32.32 8.86 13.90
N LYS A 234 33.19 7.87 14.15
CA LYS A 234 33.90 7.81 15.42
C LYS A 234 34.76 9.06 15.44
N ASN A 235 34.24 10.15 16.00
CA ASN A 235 35.15 11.11 16.61
C ASN A 235 35.96 10.31 17.63
N PRO A 236 37.29 10.23 17.49
CA PRO A 236 38.09 9.50 18.44
C PRO A 236 37.86 10.15 19.80
N SER A 237 37.56 9.31 20.78
CA SER A 237 37.97 9.50 22.16
C SER A 237 39.44 9.92 22.17
N ARG A 238 39.69 11.23 22.03
CA ARG A 238 40.89 11.85 22.53
C ARG A 238 40.56 12.17 23.97
N LYS A 239 41.04 11.32 24.86
CA LYS A 239 41.55 11.73 26.16
C LYS A 239 42.26 13.08 25.95
N ARG A 240 41.63 14.19 26.34
CA ARG A 240 42.37 15.43 26.57
C ARG A 240 43.07 15.27 27.94
N PRO A 241 44.30 15.77 28.08
CA PRO A 241 45.14 15.44 29.21
C PRO A 241 44.50 15.87 30.53
N LEU A 242 44.50 14.97 31.51
CA LEU A 242 44.36 15.32 32.92
C LEU A 242 45.38 16.40 33.27
N THR A 243 44.89 17.52 33.77
CA THR A 243 45.48 18.20 34.94
C THR A 243 44.37 18.98 35.66
N PHE A 244 43.79 18.27 36.65
CA PHE A 244 43.17 18.66 37.94
C PHE A 244 42.42 20.02 38.04
N ALA A 245 41.17 20.13 38.54
CA ALA A 245 40.50 19.36 39.57
C ALA A 245 38.95 19.49 39.50
N SER A 246 38.26 18.43 39.95
CA SER A 246 36.87 18.28 40.44
C SER A 246 35.67 18.71 39.57
N ASP A 247 34.94 17.67 39.11
CA ASP A 247 33.50 17.51 38.79
C ASP A 247 32.69 18.61 38.07
N GLU A 248 31.65 18.15 37.34
CA GLU A 248 30.59 18.90 36.63
C GLU A 248 30.82 19.15 35.11
N SER A 249 30.28 18.29 34.23
CA SER A 249 29.88 18.74 32.89
C SER A 249 28.66 17.98 32.33
N ASN A 250 27.63 18.77 32.02
CA ASN A 250 26.25 18.41 31.67
C ASN A 250 26.10 17.90 30.22
N ASP A 251 25.62 16.66 30.08
CA ASP A 251 24.92 16.17 28.90
C ASP A 251 23.50 16.76 28.97
N VAL A 252 23.17 17.76 28.15
CA VAL A 252 21.86 18.44 28.27
C VAL A 252 20.79 17.55 27.62
N GLU A 253 20.32 16.55 28.36
CA GLU A 253 19.03 15.91 28.09
C GLU A 253 17.99 17.03 27.96
N LEU A 254 17.39 17.22 26.78
CA LEU A 254 16.31 18.20 26.59
C LEU A 254 15.09 17.70 27.38
N PRO A 255 14.86 18.19 28.61
CA PRO A 255 13.86 17.62 29.47
C PRO A 255 12.49 18.10 29.01
N CYS A 256 11.46 17.29 29.26
CA CYS A 256 10.10 17.74 29.07
C CYS A 256 9.84 18.96 29.97
N PRO A 257 9.37 20.11 29.44
CA PRO A 257 9.09 21.30 30.25
C PRO A 257 8.15 21.03 31.44
N GLN A 258 7.22 20.09 31.29
CA GLN A 258 6.27 19.71 32.34
C GLN A 258 6.81 18.73 33.39
N CYS A 259 8.04 18.22 33.26
CA CYS A 259 8.68 17.46 34.34
C CYS A 259 9.14 18.35 35.50
N GLY A 260 9.58 19.57 35.20
CA GLY A 260 10.08 20.52 36.21
C GLY A 260 9.04 21.55 36.67
N ALA A 261 8.08 21.89 35.80
CA ALA A 261 7.10 22.95 36.05
C ALA A 261 5.67 22.49 35.73
N GLU A 262 4.70 23.11 36.39
CA GLU A 262 3.30 22.98 35.98
C GLU A 262 3.04 24.00 34.87
N LEU A 263 2.69 23.51 33.68
CA LEU A 263 2.34 24.33 32.51
C LEU A 263 0.94 23.91 32.06
N GLY A 264 0.08 24.87 31.74
CA GLY A 264 -1.30 24.58 31.32
C GLY A 264 -2.11 23.75 32.31
N GLY A 265 -1.81 23.81 33.61
CA GLY A 265 -2.47 23.03 34.67
C GLY A 265 -2.06 21.55 34.71
N PHE A 266 -0.96 21.17 34.07
CA PHE A 266 -0.43 19.79 34.11
C PHE A 266 1.06 19.76 34.43
N ARG A 267 1.45 18.78 35.25
CA ARG A 267 2.83 18.44 35.60
C ARG A 267 3.01 16.93 35.45
N CYS A 268 4.11 16.52 34.81
CA CYS A 268 4.43 15.11 34.64
C CYS A 268 4.68 14.44 36.01
N SER A 269 4.17 13.22 36.14
CA SER A 269 4.55 12.28 37.20
C SER A 269 5.68 11.36 36.75
N LEU A 270 6.28 10.61 37.67
CA LEU A 270 7.29 9.58 37.36
C LEU A 270 6.78 8.49 36.39
N ALA A 271 5.47 8.27 36.33
CA ALA A 271 4.85 7.30 35.43
C ALA A 271 4.47 7.87 34.05
N THR A 272 4.64 9.18 33.84
CA THR A 272 4.20 9.84 32.60
C THR A 272 5.06 9.39 31.43
N THR A 273 4.42 8.77 30.42
CA THR A 273 5.08 8.44 29.16
C THR A 273 5.34 9.69 28.34
N HIS A 274 6.52 9.79 27.73
CA HIS A 274 6.92 10.93 26.93
C HIS A 274 6.99 10.58 25.45
N LEU A 275 6.55 11.50 24.62
CA LEU A 275 6.66 11.48 23.17
C LEU A 275 7.80 12.40 22.75
N GLN A 276 8.59 11.98 21.77
CA GLN A 276 9.64 12.80 21.18
C GLN A 276 9.10 13.51 19.93
N CYS A 277 9.22 14.83 19.86
CA CYS A 277 8.79 15.59 18.69
C CYS A 277 9.69 15.27 17.48
N GLN A 278 9.08 14.94 16.35
CA GLN A 278 9.80 14.70 15.10
C GLN A 278 10.46 15.97 14.52
N GLY A 279 9.91 17.15 14.81
CA GLY A 279 10.41 18.42 14.31
C GLY A 279 11.64 18.93 15.08
N CYS A 280 11.51 19.08 16.40
CA CYS A 280 12.57 19.65 17.24
C CYS A 280 13.35 18.64 18.08
N GLY A 281 12.93 17.37 18.16
CA GLY A 281 13.54 16.36 19.04
C GLY A 281 13.21 16.53 20.54
N GLY A 282 12.52 17.60 20.93
CA GLY A 282 12.09 17.87 22.30
C GLY A 282 11.03 16.89 22.80
N ARG A 283 10.90 16.76 24.12
CA ARG A 283 9.98 15.82 24.78
C ARG A 283 8.69 16.52 25.21
N MET A 284 7.56 15.84 25.07
CA MET A 284 6.25 16.24 25.60
C MET A 284 5.57 15.03 26.25
N PRO A 285 4.67 15.19 27.23
CA PRO A 285 3.95 14.05 27.79
C PRO A 285 2.93 13.51 26.77
N SER A 286 2.77 12.19 26.71
CA SER A 286 1.68 11.56 25.98
C SER A 286 0.39 11.76 26.77
N ARG A 287 -0.59 12.46 26.19
CA ARG A 287 -1.86 12.80 26.87
C ARG A 287 -3.08 12.59 25.98
N PRO A 288 -3.40 11.35 25.57
CA PRO A 288 -4.54 11.08 24.69
C PRO A 288 -5.88 11.53 25.32
N GLU A 289 -6.02 11.42 26.64
CA GLU A 289 -7.19 11.87 27.40
C GLU A 289 -7.41 13.40 27.39
N SER A 290 -6.40 14.20 27.04
CA SER A 290 -6.55 15.66 26.97
C SER A 290 -7.35 16.13 25.74
N GLY A 291 -7.57 15.25 24.76
CA GLY A 291 -8.16 15.60 23.47
C GLY A 291 -7.25 16.43 22.57
N VAL A 292 -6.03 16.76 23.01
CA VAL A 292 -5.06 17.51 22.22
C VAL A 292 -4.37 16.59 21.22
N ILE A 293 -4.36 17.00 19.96
CA ILE A 293 -3.75 16.21 18.90
C ILE A 293 -2.22 16.31 18.98
N GLN A 294 -1.56 15.15 19.08
CA GLN A 294 -0.10 15.04 19.19
C GLN A 294 0.54 14.23 18.05
N HIS A 295 -0.27 13.59 17.20
CA HIS A 295 0.18 12.70 16.13
C HIS A 295 -0.35 13.17 14.78
N CYS A 296 0.51 13.19 13.77
CA CYS A 296 0.11 13.45 12.40
C CYS A 296 -0.64 12.26 11.82
N LEU A 297 -1.86 12.47 11.31
CA LEU A 297 -2.64 11.40 10.70
C LEU A 297 -1.98 10.83 9.43
N GLY A 298 -1.16 11.61 8.74
CA GLY A 298 -0.52 11.17 7.49
C GLY A 298 0.66 10.21 7.70
N CYS A 299 1.34 10.25 8.85
CA CYS A 299 2.59 9.50 9.08
C CYS A 299 2.74 8.85 10.47
N ASP A 300 1.79 9.08 11.38
CA ASP A 300 1.79 8.69 12.81
C ASP A 300 2.92 9.28 13.65
N ARG A 301 3.71 10.20 13.09
CA ARG A 301 4.80 10.85 13.85
C ARG A 301 4.25 11.92 14.78
N THR A 302 4.99 12.16 15.85
CA THR A 302 4.62 13.04 16.96
C THR A 302 5.11 14.47 16.76
N PHE A 303 4.26 15.44 17.07
CA PHE A 303 4.55 16.87 16.90
C PHE A 303 4.07 17.67 18.10
N CYS A 304 4.94 18.54 18.64
CA CYS A 304 4.69 19.18 19.92
C CYS A 304 4.03 20.57 19.85
N GLY A 305 4.01 21.23 18.68
CA GLY A 305 3.57 22.63 18.58
C GLY A 305 2.11 22.84 19.04
N VAL A 306 1.19 21.99 18.60
CA VAL A 306 -0.23 22.06 19.02
C VAL A 306 -0.38 21.81 20.51
N TYR A 307 0.39 20.85 21.03
CA TYR A 307 0.37 20.53 22.45
C TYR A 307 0.80 21.73 23.29
N TRP A 308 1.98 22.29 23.02
CA TRP A 308 2.50 23.41 23.80
C TRP A 308 1.67 24.69 23.66
N ALA A 309 1.14 24.97 22.47
CA ALA A 309 0.19 26.07 22.29
C ALA A 309 -1.06 25.91 23.15
N SER A 310 -1.61 24.68 23.26
CA SER A 310 -2.76 24.41 24.13
C SER A 310 -2.45 24.61 25.62
N GLN A 311 -1.18 24.51 26.01
CA GLN A 311 -0.73 24.76 27.38
C GLN A 311 -0.38 26.24 27.63
N GLY A 312 -0.56 27.12 26.63
CA GLY A 312 -0.21 28.54 26.72
C GLY A 312 1.30 28.82 26.70
N VAL A 313 2.10 27.88 26.17
CA VAL A 313 3.55 28.03 26.06
C VAL A 313 3.87 28.65 24.70
N ASP A 314 4.57 29.79 24.72
CA ASP A 314 5.03 30.45 23.51
C ASP A 314 6.26 29.71 22.94
N ALA A 315 6.19 29.37 21.66
CA ALA A 315 7.31 28.75 20.94
C ALA A 315 8.50 29.69 20.78
N ASP A 316 8.25 31.00 20.73
CA ASP A 316 9.32 32.00 20.58
C ASP A 316 10.09 32.23 21.89
N GLU A 317 9.47 31.92 23.04
CA GLU A 317 10.12 31.97 24.35
C GLU A 317 10.90 30.68 24.69
N PHE A 318 10.59 29.57 24.02
CA PHE A 318 11.17 28.25 24.28
C PHE A 318 11.83 27.65 23.02
N ASN A 319 13.15 27.82 22.88
CA ASN A 319 13.96 27.28 21.77
C ASN A 319 13.94 25.74 21.60
N VAL A 320 13.20 25.01 22.44
CA VAL A 320 13.14 23.54 22.48
C VAL A 320 11.79 22.99 22.01
N ILE A 321 10.85 23.84 21.59
CA ILE A 321 9.52 23.44 21.08
C ILE A 321 9.28 23.96 19.66
N CYS A 322 8.41 23.26 18.91
CA CYS A 322 8.05 23.68 17.56
C CYS A 322 6.96 24.75 17.58
N HIS A 323 7.01 25.68 16.62
CA HIS A 323 5.89 26.57 16.36
C HIS A 323 4.63 25.75 15.95
N PRO A 324 3.41 26.18 16.34
CA PRO A 324 2.16 25.48 16.00
C PRO A 324 1.94 25.32 14.50
N ASP A 325 2.49 26.22 13.68
CA ASP A 325 2.36 26.15 12.21
C ASP A 325 3.01 24.91 11.58
N THR A 326 3.93 24.25 12.27
CA THR A 326 4.57 23.02 11.78
C THR A 326 3.62 21.83 11.72
N PHE A 327 2.51 21.91 12.46
CA PHE A 327 1.53 20.85 12.62
C PHE A 327 0.15 21.43 12.91
N LYS A 328 -0.73 21.44 11.91
CA LYS A 328 -2.03 22.14 12.00
C LYS A 328 -3.09 21.48 11.12
N PRO A 329 -4.40 21.76 11.31
CA PRO A 329 -5.43 21.16 10.50
C PRO A 329 -5.35 21.64 9.06
N ILE A 330 -5.74 20.79 8.10
CA ILE A 330 -5.71 21.06 6.66
C ILE A 330 -6.35 22.42 6.31
N SER A 331 -7.47 22.76 6.94
CA SER A 331 -8.17 24.04 6.75
C SER A 331 -7.38 25.30 7.12
N GLN A 332 -6.34 25.19 7.96
CA GLN A 332 -5.50 26.31 8.40
C GLN A 332 -4.17 26.40 7.64
N HIS A 333 -3.92 25.51 6.68
CA HIS A 333 -2.75 25.61 5.81
C HIS A 333 -3.00 26.63 4.70
N THR A 334 -2.00 27.48 4.49
CA THR A 334 -1.98 28.48 3.42
C THR A 334 -0.96 28.09 2.36
N ILE A 335 -1.33 28.17 1.09
CA ILE A 335 -0.45 27.86 -0.04
C ILE A 335 -0.37 29.04 -1.01
N SER A 336 0.85 29.60 -1.14
CA SER A 336 1.15 30.72 -2.03
C SER A 336 1.77 30.28 -3.36
N ARG A 337 2.41 29.11 -3.39
CA ARG A 337 3.09 28.55 -4.56
C ARG A 337 2.91 27.04 -4.63
N ILE A 338 2.98 26.49 -5.84
CA ILE A 338 2.98 25.05 -6.05
C ILE A 338 4.26 24.45 -5.43
N PRO A 339 4.18 23.38 -4.63
CA PRO A 339 5.35 22.74 -4.03
C PRO A 339 6.36 22.28 -5.08
N ASP A 340 7.64 22.30 -4.74
CA ASP A 340 8.67 21.91 -5.71
C ASP A 340 8.58 20.43 -6.10
N SER A 341 8.06 19.61 -5.18
CA SER A 341 7.86 18.16 -5.31
C SER A 341 6.71 17.76 -6.24
N THR A 342 5.82 18.68 -6.59
CA THR A 342 4.65 18.39 -7.45
C THR A 342 5.11 17.78 -8.79
N HIS A 343 4.37 16.76 -9.23
CA HIS A 343 4.70 15.96 -10.42
C HIS A 343 6.10 15.33 -10.37
N GLN A 344 6.48 14.77 -9.22
CA GLN A 344 7.76 14.05 -9.05
C GLN A 344 8.97 14.97 -9.34
N ASN A 345 8.92 16.22 -8.89
CA ASN A 345 9.93 17.26 -9.17
C ASN A 345 10.10 17.60 -10.67
N ASN A 346 9.11 17.28 -11.51
CA ASN A 346 9.14 17.64 -12.93
C ASN A 346 8.74 19.12 -13.11
N ARG A 347 9.75 19.96 -13.25
CA ARG A 347 9.60 21.41 -13.40
C ARG A 347 8.65 21.80 -14.55
N TYR A 348 8.70 21.11 -15.70
CA TYR A 348 7.86 21.45 -16.85
C TYR A 348 6.38 21.14 -16.59
N GLU A 349 6.07 20.00 -15.96
CA GLU A 349 4.69 19.69 -15.60
C GLU A 349 4.14 20.63 -14.53
N ARG A 350 5.00 21.06 -13.61
CA ARG A 350 4.66 22.06 -12.59
C ARG A 350 4.32 23.41 -13.22
N GLU A 351 5.17 23.91 -14.12
CA GLU A 351 4.94 25.16 -14.87
C GLU A 351 3.67 25.10 -15.73
N ILE A 352 3.37 23.94 -16.34
CA ILE A 352 2.10 23.76 -17.07
C ILE A 352 0.92 23.79 -16.13
N THR A 353 1.01 23.12 -14.98
CA THR A 353 -0.07 23.11 -13.97
C THR A 353 -0.35 24.51 -13.45
N GLU A 354 0.70 25.29 -13.21
CA GLU A 354 0.60 26.70 -12.83
C GLU A 354 -0.15 27.51 -13.89
N ARG A 355 0.22 27.37 -15.18
CA ARG A 355 -0.50 28.03 -16.29
C ARG A 355 -1.95 27.57 -16.40
N CYS A 356 -2.24 26.27 -16.20
CA CYS A 356 -3.61 25.76 -16.20
C CYS A 356 -4.45 26.41 -15.08
N ILE A 357 -3.88 26.56 -13.88
CA ILE A 357 -4.56 27.23 -12.76
C ILE A 357 -4.81 28.69 -13.09
N GLN A 358 -3.82 29.40 -13.63
CA GLN A 358 -3.95 30.80 -14.04
C GLN A 358 -5.08 31.00 -15.07
N GLN A 359 -5.21 30.10 -16.05
CA GLN A 359 -6.28 30.13 -17.05
C GLN A 359 -7.70 29.98 -16.45
N THR A 360 -7.83 29.38 -15.26
CA THR A 360 -9.13 29.29 -14.57
C THR A 360 -9.54 30.59 -13.88
N GLY A 361 -8.62 31.55 -13.71
CA GLY A 361 -8.85 32.78 -12.96
C GLY A 361 -8.96 32.60 -11.43
N LYS A 362 -8.76 31.39 -10.90
CA LYS A 362 -8.78 31.12 -9.45
C LYS A 362 -7.39 31.26 -8.84
N THR A 363 -7.33 31.62 -7.56
CA THR A 363 -6.10 31.53 -6.77
C THR A 363 -5.74 30.07 -6.52
N LEU A 364 -4.45 29.79 -6.28
CA LEU A 364 -3.99 28.43 -5.92
C LEU A 364 -4.71 27.90 -4.67
N GLN A 365 -4.89 28.74 -3.66
CA GLN A 365 -5.62 28.38 -2.43
C GLN A 365 -7.07 27.98 -2.72
N ALA A 366 -7.78 28.75 -3.57
CA ALA A 366 -9.16 28.45 -3.94
C ALA A 366 -9.24 27.13 -4.74
N MET A 367 -8.32 26.93 -5.68
CA MET A 367 -8.21 25.67 -6.42
C MET A 367 -8.02 24.49 -5.47
N ILE A 368 -7.02 24.55 -4.58
CA ILE A 368 -6.78 23.49 -3.60
C ILE A 368 -8.01 23.22 -2.73
N SER A 369 -8.70 24.27 -2.29
CA SER A 369 -9.92 24.13 -1.47
C SER A 369 -11.01 23.35 -2.20
N ASP A 370 -11.25 23.65 -3.47
CA ASP A 370 -12.20 22.89 -4.31
C ASP A 370 -11.79 21.42 -4.44
N TRP A 371 -10.50 21.15 -4.65
CA TRP A 371 -9.98 19.79 -4.80
C TRP A 371 -9.98 19.01 -3.49
N ILE A 372 -9.85 19.66 -2.34
CA ILE A 372 -10.05 19.04 -1.02
C ILE A 372 -11.51 18.57 -0.88
N VAL A 373 -12.48 19.39 -1.30
CA VAL A 373 -13.90 18.99 -1.27
C VAL A 373 -14.13 17.76 -2.16
N LYS A 374 -13.57 17.74 -3.37
CA LYS A 374 -13.64 16.58 -4.28
C LYS A 374 -13.02 15.32 -3.66
N PHE A 375 -11.88 15.46 -2.98
CA PHE A 375 -11.23 14.37 -2.26
C PHE A 375 -12.12 13.82 -1.15
N VAL A 376 -12.69 14.69 -0.31
CA VAL A 376 -13.57 14.31 0.81
C VAL A 376 -14.85 13.63 0.31
N ASN A 377 -15.43 14.14 -0.79
CA ASN A 377 -16.61 13.57 -1.43
C ASN A 377 -16.34 12.25 -2.19
N ARG A 378 -15.08 11.77 -2.21
CA ARG A 378 -14.67 10.56 -2.92
C ARG A 378 -14.89 10.64 -4.44
N GLU A 379 -14.82 11.84 -5.00
CA GLU A 379 -14.90 12.10 -6.45
C GLU A 379 -13.57 11.79 -7.16
N ILE A 380 -12.49 11.61 -6.41
CA ILE A 380 -11.18 11.20 -6.93
C ILE A 380 -10.72 9.93 -6.22
N ASP A 381 -9.93 9.13 -6.93
CA ASP A 381 -9.25 7.96 -6.36
C ASP A 381 -8.41 8.40 -5.15
N ARG A 382 -8.15 7.48 -4.23
CA ARG A 382 -7.34 7.71 -3.01
C ARG A 382 -6.25 6.66 -2.81
N THR A 383 -6.24 5.61 -3.63
CA THR A 383 -5.32 4.46 -3.49
C THR A 383 -3.84 4.83 -3.63
N ASN A 384 -3.54 5.84 -4.45
CA ASN A 384 -2.17 6.28 -4.72
C ASN A 384 -1.69 7.42 -3.80
N LEU A 385 -2.49 7.84 -2.81
CA LEU A 385 -2.06 8.85 -1.86
C LEU A 385 -1.11 8.22 -0.84
N GLN A 386 0.15 8.68 -0.83
CA GLN A 386 1.21 8.14 0.02
C GLN A 386 1.14 8.63 1.48
N LEU A 387 -0.02 8.45 2.11
CA LEU A 387 -0.31 8.74 3.51
C LEU A 387 -1.01 7.53 4.14
N LYS A 388 -0.70 7.22 5.40
CA LYS A 388 -1.14 5.97 6.04
C LYS A 388 -2.65 5.81 6.18
N HIS A 389 -3.32 6.90 6.57
CA HIS A 389 -4.76 6.91 6.89
C HIS A 389 -5.52 7.85 5.95
N ALA A 390 -5.25 7.71 4.64
CA ALA A 390 -5.76 8.58 3.59
C ALA A 390 -7.31 8.66 3.56
N GLU A 391 -7.98 7.58 3.94
CA GLU A 391 -9.44 7.42 3.97
C GLU A 391 -10.14 8.27 5.04
N MET A 392 -9.42 8.65 6.10
CA MET A 392 -9.92 9.45 7.22
C MET A 392 -9.65 10.96 7.07
N ILE A 393 -8.92 11.36 6.03
CA ILE A 393 -8.54 12.75 5.80
C ILE A 393 -9.76 13.62 5.47
N ASN A 394 -9.91 14.72 6.21
CA ASN A 394 -10.89 15.79 5.98
C ASN A 394 -10.30 17.16 6.37
N MET A 395 -11.06 18.25 6.22
CA MET A 395 -10.56 19.61 6.45
C MET A 395 -10.09 19.89 7.90
N ARG A 396 -10.53 19.10 8.88
CA ARG A 396 -10.14 19.22 10.30
C ARG A 396 -8.98 18.30 10.67
N THR A 397 -8.57 17.42 9.77
CA THR A 397 -7.44 16.51 9.99
C THR A 397 -6.15 17.29 10.16
N TYR A 398 -5.40 16.98 11.22
CA TYR A 398 -4.08 17.54 11.46
C TYR A 398 -3.01 16.79 10.67
N LEU A 399 -2.25 17.53 9.87
CA LEU A 399 -1.11 17.02 9.12
C LEU A 399 0.14 17.86 9.43
N CYS A 400 1.30 17.20 9.47
CA CYS A 400 2.58 17.91 9.40
C CYS A 400 2.81 18.47 8.00
N ASN A 401 3.73 19.42 7.88
CA ASN A 401 4.03 20.09 6.62
C ASN A 401 4.41 19.10 5.48
N ASP A 402 5.17 18.05 5.78
CA ASP A 402 5.55 17.06 4.78
C ASP A 402 4.35 16.26 4.25
N CYS A 403 3.47 15.82 5.16
CA CYS A 403 2.25 15.11 4.78
C CYS A 403 1.27 16.03 4.03
N TYR A 404 1.18 17.29 4.44
CA TYR A 404 0.39 18.30 3.75
C TYR A 404 0.92 18.53 2.32
N ASN A 405 2.23 18.69 2.13
CA ASN A 405 2.83 18.84 0.80
C ASN A 405 2.55 17.63 -0.10
N LYS A 406 2.67 16.40 0.42
CA LYS A 406 2.30 15.18 -0.33
C LYS A 406 0.82 15.16 -0.71
N PHE A 407 -0.05 15.62 0.19
CA PHE A 407 -1.48 15.73 -0.09
C PHE A 407 -1.76 16.76 -1.18
N ILE A 408 -1.09 17.91 -1.15
CA ILE A 408 -1.20 18.94 -2.20
C ILE A 408 -0.69 18.43 -3.55
N ASP A 409 0.47 17.76 -3.58
CA ASP A 409 1.01 17.16 -4.79
C ASP A 409 0.02 16.18 -5.43
N TYR A 410 -0.66 15.38 -4.59
CA TYR A 410 -1.71 14.46 -5.01
C TYR A 410 -2.91 15.17 -5.64
N LEU A 411 -3.42 16.22 -4.99
CA LEU A 411 -4.55 17.00 -5.49
C LEU A 411 -4.22 17.70 -6.82
N LEU A 412 -3.01 18.26 -6.94
CA LEU A 412 -2.57 18.93 -8.16
C LEU A 412 -2.34 17.96 -9.32
N TYR A 413 -1.92 16.73 -9.04
CA TYR A 413 -1.87 15.66 -10.03
C TYR A 413 -3.28 15.37 -10.57
N TRP A 414 -4.26 15.14 -9.70
CA TRP A 414 -5.63 14.86 -10.11
C TRP A 414 -6.28 16.03 -10.84
N PHE A 415 -6.02 17.26 -10.38
CA PHE A 415 -6.39 18.47 -11.12
C PHE A 415 -5.90 18.40 -12.55
N ARG A 416 -4.59 18.20 -12.72
CA ARG A 416 -3.95 18.22 -14.04
C ARG A 416 -4.41 17.07 -14.93
N VAL A 417 -4.73 15.91 -14.38
CA VAL A 417 -5.34 14.76 -15.09
C VAL A 417 -6.76 15.09 -15.57
N SER A 418 -7.53 15.82 -14.79
CA SER A 418 -8.92 16.18 -15.12
C SER A 418 -9.05 17.36 -16.09
N VAL A 419 -7.97 18.10 -16.38
CA VAL A 419 -8.02 19.19 -17.38
C VAL A 419 -8.13 18.60 -18.79
N PRO A 420 -9.22 18.89 -19.54
CA PRO A 420 -9.37 18.46 -20.93
C PRO A 420 -8.24 18.99 -21.82
N ARG A 421 -7.84 18.22 -22.84
CA ARG A 421 -6.74 18.59 -23.75
C ARG A 421 -6.91 19.97 -24.40
N HIS A 422 -8.14 20.38 -24.72
CA HIS A 422 -8.43 21.67 -25.35
C HIS A 422 -8.31 22.87 -24.39
N LEU A 423 -8.27 22.62 -23.07
CA LEU A 423 -8.04 23.64 -22.04
C LEU A 423 -6.58 23.67 -21.56
N LEU A 424 -5.71 22.81 -22.11
CA LEU A 424 -4.29 22.87 -21.81
C LEU A 424 -3.60 23.96 -22.63
N PRO A 425 -2.50 24.54 -22.12
CA PRO A 425 -1.59 25.34 -22.94
C PRO A 425 -1.20 24.59 -24.22
N HIS A 426 -1.12 25.31 -25.35
CA HIS A 426 -0.89 24.71 -26.66
C HIS A 426 0.31 23.75 -26.67
N ASP A 427 1.45 24.21 -26.14
CA ASP A 427 2.69 23.45 -26.02
C ASP A 427 2.58 22.21 -25.13
N ALA A 428 1.64 22.20 -24.18
CA ALA A 428 1.34 21.04 -23.35
C ALA A 428 0.42 20.04 -24.05
N SER A 429 -0.54 20.54 -24.85
CA SER A 429 -1.56 19.73 -25.52
C SER A 429 -1.00 18.85 -26.66
N GLU A 430 0.08 19.30 -27.29
CA GLU A 430 0.77 18.60 -28.39
C GLU A 430 1.71 17.49 -27.90
N ARG A 431 2.01 17.45 -26.60
CA ARG A 431 2.95 16.47 -26.05
C ARG A 431 2.31 15.08 -26.01
N GLU A 432 2.99 14.12 -26.59
CA GLU A 432 2.65 12.72 -26.45
C GLU A 432 2.91 12.22 -25.02
N ASN A 433 2.07 11.31 -24.54
CA ASN A 433 2.25 10.65 -23.25
C ASN A 433 3.58 9.87 -23.21
N CYS A 434 4.31 10.00 -22.11
CA CYS A 434 5.42 9.12 -21.81
C CYS A 434 4.88 7.71 -21.53
N TRP A 435 5.54 6.69 -22.09
CA TRP A 435 5.13 5.30 -21.86
C TRP A 435 5.15 4.90 -20.38
N TYR A 436 6.07 5.46 -19.60
CA TYR A 436 6.17 5.21 -18.17
C TYR A 436 5.32 6.16 -17.32
N GLY A 437 4.60 7.10 -17.94
CA GLY A 437 3.71 8.05 -17.27
C GLY A 437 4.37 8.75 -16.08
N TYR A 438 3.62 8.88 -14.98
CA TYR A 438 4.11 9.48 -13.74
C TYR A 438 5.24 8.70 -13.05
N LEU A 439 5.47 7.43 -13.42
CA LEU A 439 6.56 6.58 -12.92
C LEU A 439 7.87 6.74 -13.69
N CYS A 440 7.92 7.61 -14.71
CA CYS A 440 9.09 7.78 -15.56
C CYS A 440 10.30 8.30 -14.78
N ARG A 441 11.36 7.48 -14.62
CA ARG A 441 12.60 7.94 -13.98
C ARG A 441 13.39 8.93 -14.86
N THR A 442 13.22 8.86 -16.18
CA THR A 442 13.90 9.73 -17.17
C THR A 442 13.51 11.20 -17.04
N GLN A 443 12.33 11.49 -16.50
CA GLN A 443 11.88 12.85 -16.29
C GLN A 443 12.77 13.64 -15.30
N HIS A 444 13.52 12.96 -14.42
CA HIS A 444 14.35 13.63 -13.40
C HIS A 444 15.74 14.05 -13.89
N HIS A 445 16.30 13.37 -14.89
CA HIS A 445 17.70 13.55 -15.31
C HIS A 445 17.84 14.03 -16.75
N SER A 446 16.76 13.98 -17.55
CA SER A 446 16.73 14.55 -18.89
C SER A 446 15.66 15.63 -18.97
N GLY A 447 16.09 16.90 -18.87
CA GLY A 447 15.22 18.05 -19.04
C GLY A 447 14.58 18.08 -20.43
N GLU A 448 15.25 17.57 -21.45
CA GLU A 448 14.69 17.46 -22.81
C GLU A 448 13.55 16.43 -22.88
N HIS A 449 13.71 15.26 -22.24
CA HIS A 449 12.66 14.26 -22.16
C HIS A 449 11.45 14.79 -21.38
N ALA A 450 11.69 15.39 -20.21
CA ALA A 450 10.67 16.02 -19.39
C ALA A 450 9.88 17.09 -20.17
N ARG A 451 10.56 17.87 -21.01
CA ARG A 451 9.91 18.88 -21.86
C ARG A 451 9.09 18.27 -23.01
N LYS A 452 9.58 17.20 -23.64
CA LYS A 452 8.98 16.63 -24.87
C LYS A 452 7.80 15.68 -24.63
N ARG A 453 7.74 15.01 -23.47
CA ARG A 453 6.75 13.95 -23.20
C ARG A 453 5.86 14.32 -22.03
N ASN A 454 4.55 14.12 -22.11
CA ASN A 454 3.63 14.31 -20.97
C ASN A 454 3.85 13.20 -19.93
N HIS A 455 4.08 13.59 -18.67
CA HIS A 455 4.23 12.65 -17.54
C HIS A 455 3.02 12.64 -16.61
N VAL A 456 2.06 13.56 -16.81
CA VAL A 456 0.77 13.52 -16.11
C VAL A 456 -0.19 12.61 -16.89
N CYS A 457 0.14 11.32 -16.90
CA CYS A 457 -0.64 10.27 -17.52
C CYS A 457 -0.34 8.92 -16.88
N ARG A 458 -1.28 7.98 -17.00
CA ARG A 458 -1.06 6.59 -16.56
C ARG A 458 0.03 5.92 -17.41
N PRO A 459 0.89 5.09 -16.80
CA PRO A 459 1.85 4.26 -17.55
C PRO A 459 1.11 3.35 -18.54
N THR A 460 1.64 3.24 -19.75
CA THR A 460 1.17 2.33 -20.80
C THR A 460 2.17 1.22 -21.12
N ARG A 461 3.41 1.30 -20.61
CA ARG A 461 4.40 0.22 -20.60
C ARG A 461 5.10 0.15 -19.24
N GLY A 462 5.34 -1.07 -18.75
CA GLY A 462 5.88 -1.35 -17.42
C GLY A 462 4.77 -1.70 -16.42
N ASN A 463 5.03 -2.65 -15.51
CA ASN A 463 4.07 -3.15 -14.52
C ASN A 463 3.36 -2.00 -13.78
N ILE A 464 2.02 -2.02 -13.81
CA ILE A 464 1.13 -0.99 -13.23
C ILE A 464 1.08 -1.08 -11.69
N ASN A 465 1.77 -2.04 -11.08
CA ASN A 465 1.80 -2.22 -9.63
C ASN A 465 3.18 -1.86 -9.07
N MET A 466 3.38 -0.57 -8.76
CA MET A 466 4.41 -0.08 -7.86
C MET A 466 3.83 0.99 -6.93
#